data_AF-A0A7K1ZQY9-F1
#
_entry.id   AF-A0A7K1ZQY9-F1
#
_cell.length_a   1.000
_cell.length_b   1.000
_cell.length_c   1.000
_cell.angle_alpha   90.00
_cell.angle_beta   90.00
_cell.angle_gamma   90.00
#
_symmetry.space_group_name_H-M   'P 1'
#
loop_
_entity.id
_entity.type
_entity.pdbx_description
1 polymer ?
#
loop_
_entity_poly.entity_id
_entity_poly.type
_entity_poly.pdbx_seq_one_letter_code
_entity_poly.pdbx_strand_id
1 'polypeptide(L)'
;MFSSGAGGYVAEKAEQESGWLFPVGDEVHELGYTDMFTDMFNAMDEGREPMETIYDGYVVNAVIDACYRSAKSRKWEPIELEDWRGRTGVARIQGLKEMIDGLELVKRERLPNGEVKLILKDPGTGEVTQRVVEDD
;
A
#
# COMPACT_ATOMS: atom_id res chain seq x y z
N MET A 1 4.61 -11.12 -29.28
CA MET A 1 6.00 -10.96 -29.78
C MET A 1 6.81 -12.17 -29.35
N PHE A 2 7.66 -12.76 -30.20
CA PHE A 2 8.53 -13.87 -29.80
C PHE A 2 9.88 -13.32 -29.34
N SER A 3 10.30 -13.64 -28.11
CA SER A 3 11.62 -13.26 -27.58
C SER A 3 12.57 -14.47 -27.65
N SER A 4 13.78 -14.25 -28.18
CA SER A 4 14.83 -15.26 -28.29
C SER A 4 15.85 -15.23 -27.14
N GLY A 5 15.62 -14.44 -26.08
CA GLY A 5 16.42 -14.47 -24.85
C GLY A 5 17.79 -13.79 -24.92
N ALA A 6 18.06 -12.93 -25.90
CA ALA A 6 19.37 -12.32 -26.10
C ALA A 6 19.72 -11.15 -25.13
N GLY A 7 19.21 -11.17 -23.89
CA GLY A 7 19.42 -10.04 -22.97
C GLY A 7 18.71 -10.15 -21.62
N GLY A 8 18.85 -11.26 -20.91
CA GLY A 8 18.84 -11.37 -19.43
C GLY A 8 17.61 -10.96 -18.62
N TYR A 9 16.60 -10.30 -19.18
CA TYR A 9 15.34 -10.03 -18.49
C TYR A 9 14.21 -9.83 -19.49
N VAL A 10 13.28 -10.78 -19.55
CA VAL A 10 12.20 -10.80 -20.54
C VAL A 10 10.84 -10.54 -19.88
N ALA A 11 10.60 -11.10 -18.70
CA ALA A 11 9.43 -10.79 -17.87
C ALA A 11 9.73 -11.18 -16.41
N GLU A 12 9.21 -10.42 -15.45
CA GLU A 12 9.49 -10.57 -14.01
C GLU A 12 9.10 -11.94 -13.43
N LYS A 13 8.13 -12.63 -14.06
CA LYS A 13 7.56 -13.90 -13.59
C LYS A 13 7.65 -15.03 -14.61
N ALA A 14 8.45 -14.88 -15.66
CA ALA A 14 8.64 -15.95 -16.63
C ALA A 14 9.77 -16.88 -16.18
N GLU A 15 9.47 -18.17 -16.04
CA GLU A 15 10.48 -19.20 -15.76
C GLU A 15 11.46 -19.41 -16.93
N GLN A 16 11.12 -18.93 -18.12
CA GLN A 16 11.88 -19.12 -19.35
C GLN A 16 12.23 -17.78 -20.00
N GLU A 17 13.48 -17.64 -20.44
CA GLU A 17 14.00 -16.44 -21.11
C GLU A 17 13.64 -16.36 -22.60
N SER A 18 13.00 -17.40 -23.16
CA SER A 18 12.57 -17.43 -24.56
C SER A 18 11.13 -17.94 -24.66
N GLY A 19 10.35 -17.35 -25.57
CA GLY A 19 8.96 -17.74 -25.75
C GLY A 19 8.07 -16.66 -26.35
N TRP A 20 6.78 -17.00 -26.49
CA TRP A 20 5.75 -16.07 -26.93
C TRP A 20 5.30 -15.19 -25.76
N LEU A 21 5.53 -13.89 -25.91
CA LEU A 21 5.01 -12.87 -25.01
C LEU A 21 3.72 -12.31 -25.60
N PHE A 22 2.68 -12.33 -24.79
CA PHE A 22 1.43 -11.62 -25.05
C PHE A 22 1.48 -10.36 -24.19
N PRO A 23 1.95 -9.22 -24.74
CA PRO A 23 1.94 -7.98 -23.98
C PRO A 23 0.50 -7.65 -23.62
N VAL A 24 0.30 -7.18 -22.39
CA VAL A 24 -0.96 -6.56 -22.00
C VAL A 24 -1.05 -5.26 -22.81
N GLY A 25 -1.97 -5.22 -23.78
CA GLY A 25 -2.01 -4.15 -24.78
C GLY A 25 -2.22 -2.76 -24.18
N ASP A 26 -2.97 -2.70 -23.08
CA ASP A 26 -3.18 -1.51 -22.27
C ASP A 26 -2.98 -1.87 -20.79
N GLU A 27 -1.72 -2.12 -20.39
CA GLU A 27 -1.36 -2.49 -19.02
C GLU A 27 -1.89 -1.51 -17.97
N VAL A 28 -1.93 -0.22 -18.30
CA VAL A 28 -2.40 0.83 -17.38
C VAL A 28 -3.89 0.65 -17.06
N HIS A 29 -4.69 0.29 -18.05
CA HIS A 29 -6.11 0.02 -17.86
C HIS A 29 -6.36 -1.37 -17.28
N GLU A 30 -5.67 -2.39 -17.79
CA GLU A 30 -5.86 -3.81 -17.43
C GLU A 30 -5.48 -4.11 -15.97
N LEU A 31 -4.56 -3.35 -15.38
CA LEU A 31 -4.22 -3.49 -13.96
C LEU A 31 -5.27 -2.89 -13.02
N GLY A 32 -6.20 -2.07 -13.52
CA GLY A 32 -7.32 -1.52 -12.74
C GLY A 32 -6.95 -0.47 -11.68
N TYR A 33 -5.67 -0.12 -11.51
CA TYR A 33 -5.25 0.84 -10.47
C TYR A 33 -5.91 2.21 -10.63
N THR A 34 -6.03 2.70 -11.86
CA THR A 34 -6.64 4.01 -12.13
C THR A 34 -8.09 4.04 -11.66
N ASP A 35 -8.86 2.99 -11.97
CA ASP A 35 -10.27 2.89 -11.57
C ASP A 35 -10.41 2.72 -10.06
N MET A 36 -9.56 1.89 -9.43
CA MET A 36 -9.49 1.70 -7.99
C MET A 36 -9.24 3.03 -7.25
N PHE A 37 -8.21 3.78 -7.65
CA PHE A 37 -7.92 5.08 -7.02
C PHE A 37 -9.00 6.12 -7.28
N THR A 38 -9.60 6.11 -8.47
CA THR A 38 -10.69 7.02 -8.82
C THR A 38 -11.91 6.78 -7.94
N ASP A 39 -12.33 5.53 -7.75
CA ASP A 39 -13.43 5.21 -6.83
C ASP A 39 -13.10 5.62 -5.39
N MET A 40 -11.89 5.30 -4.90
CA MET A 40 -11.48 5.63 -3.54
C MET A 40 -11.53 7.14 -3.28
N PHE A 41 -10.96 7.98 -4.15
CA PHE A 41 -10.96 9.43 -3.95
C PHE A 41 -12.35 10.05 -4.11
N ASN A 42 -13.13 9.61 -5.10
CA ASN A 42 -14.51 10.07 -5.26
C ASN A 42 -15.36 9.70 -4.03
N ALA A 43 -15.17 8.50 -3.48
CA ALA A 43 -15.88 8.06 -2.27
C ALA A 43 -15.57 8.97 -1.08
N MET A 44 -14.30 9.37 -0.92
CA MET A 44 -13.86 10.31 0.11
C MET A 44 -14.49 11.69 -0.06
N ASP A 45 -14.52 12.23 -1.27
CA ASP A 45 -15.09 13.55 -1.57
C ASP A 45 -16.61 13.57 -1.39
N GLU A 46 -17.29 12.48 -1.76
CA GLU A 46 -18.74 12.32 -1.63
C GLU A 46 -19.19 11.90 -0.22
N GLY A 47 -18.26 11.51 0.65
CA GLY A 47 -18.57 11.01 2.00
C GLY A 47 -19.31 9.66 1.99
N ARG A 48 -19.09 8.83 0.96
CA ARG A 48 -19.62 7.46 0.87
C ARG A 48 -18.52 6.43 1.15
N GLU A 49 -18.94 5.17 1.28
CA GLU A 49 -18.00 4.06 1.35
C GLU A 49 -17.42 3.77 -0.05
N PRO A 50 -16.10 3.47 -0.15
CA PRO A 50 -15.52 2.97 -1.41
C PRO A 50 -16.08 1.59 -1.74
N MET A 51 -15.90 1.17 -2.99
CA MET A 51 -16.37 -0.12 -3.49
C MET A 51 -15.77 -1.31 -2.71
N GLU A 52 -14.51 -1.18 -2.30
CA GLU A 52 -13.80 -2.16 -1.48
C GLU A 52 -13.29 -1.50 -0.20
N THR A 53 -13.52 -2.17 0.92
CA THR A 53 -13.14 -1.72 2.25
C THR A 53 -12.00 -2.55 2.80
N ILE A 54 -11.42 -2.12 3.92
CA ILE A 54 -10.45 -2.93 4.66
C ILE A 54 -11.08 -4.27 5.11
N TYR A 55 -12.39 -4.28 5.41
CA TYR A 55 -13.06 -5.48 5.86
C TYR A 55 -13.18 -6.53 4.75
N ASP A 56 -13.32 -6.12 3.49
CA ASP A 56 -13.33 -7.05 2.35
C ASP A 56 -11.98 -7.78 2.22
N GLY A 57 -10.87 -7.06 2.42
CA GLY A 57 -9.53 -7.67 2.49
C GLY A 57 -9.38 -8.68 3.64
N TYR A 58 -10.02 -8.43 4.79
CA TYR A 58 -10.06 -9.41 5.89
C TYR A 58 -10.81 -10.68 5.49
N VAL A 59 -11.95 -10.55 4.81
CA VAL A 59 -12.73 -11.70 4.31
C VAL A 59 -11.90 -12.53 3.33
N VAL A 60 -11.18 -11.89 2.41
CA VAL A 60 -10.27 -12.58 1.48
C VAL A 60 -9.20 -13.38 2.23
N ASN A 61 -8.59 -12.81 3.25
CA ASN A 61 -7.61 -13.54 4.07
C ASN A 61 -8.23 -14.75 4.79
N ALA A 62 -9.44 -14.61 5.33
CA ALA A 62 -10.15 -15.74 5.95
C ALA A 62 -10.46 -16.87 4.96
N VAL A 63 -10.75 -16.53 3.70
CA VAL A 63 -10.91 -17.51 2.61
C VAL A 63 -9.58 -18.20 2.31
N ILE A 64 -8.49 -17.44 2.22
CA ILE A 64 -7.14 -17.99 1.99
C ILE A 64 -6.73 -18.94 3.13
N ASP A 65 -7.02 -18.59 4.39
CA ASP A 65 -6.77 -19.45 5.55
C ASP A 65 -7.56 -20.77 5.46
N ALA A 66 -8.83 -20.71 5.03
CA ALA A 66 -9.63 -21.90 4.78
C ALA A 66 -9.05 -22.77 3.65
N CYS A 67 -8.52 -22.16 2.59
CA CYS A 67 -7.80 -22.86 1.52
C CYS A 67 -6.55 -23.59 2.05
N TYR A 68 -5.77 -22.95 2.93
CA TYR A 68 -4.61 -23.60 3.55
C TYR A 68 -5.01 -24.76 4.47
N ARG A 69 -6.08 -24.60 5.28
CA ARG A 69 -6.62 -25.69 6.10
C ARG A 69 -7.08 -26.85 5.22
N SER A 70 -7.80 -26.57 4.14
CA SER A 70 -8.34 -27.55 3.19
C SER A 70 -7.22 -28.33 2.50
N ALA A 71 -6.17 -27.65 2.04
CA ALA A 71 -5.01 -28.29 1.43
C ALA A 71 -4.33 -29.27 2.40
N LYS A 72 -4.27 -28.93 3.70
CA LYS A 72 -3.69 -29.78 4.74
C LYS A 72 -4.58 -30.96 5.12
N SER A 73 -5.89 -30.74 5.28
CA SER A 73 -6.84 -31.75 5.76
C SER A 73 -7.40 -32.63 4.64
N ARG A 74 -7.30 -32.19 3.38
CA ARG A 74 -7.90 -32.79 2.18
C ARG A 74 -9.42 -32.89 2.25
N LYS A 75 -10.06 -31.93 2.91
CA LYS A 75 -11.52 -31.86 3.10
C LYS A 75 -12.01 -30.45 2.83
N TRP A 76 -13.33 -30.33 2.64
CA TRP A 76 -13.98 -29.04 2.71
C TRP A 76 -13.85 -28.48 4.12
N GLU A 77 -13.18 -27.34 4.25
CA GLU A 77 -13.03 -26.61 5.51
C GLU A 77 -13.92 -25.36 5.47
N PRO A 78 -14.59 -25.02 6.58
CA PRO A 78 -15.38 -23.81 6.64
C PRO A 78 -14.49 -22.56 6.60
N ILE A 79 -15.05 -21.48 6.06
CA ILE A 79 -14.48 -20.15 6.20
C ILE A 79 -14.86 -19.65 7.59
N GLU A 80 -13.86 -19.36 8.41
CA GLU A 80 -14.03 -18.87 9.77
C GLU A 80 -13.89 -17.35 9.74
N LEU A 81 -14.98 -16.64 10.06
CA LEU A 81 -14.98 -15.20 10.19
C LEU A 81 -15.19 -14.86 11.67
N GLU A 82 -14.22 -14.16 12.26
CA GLU A 82 -14.43 -13.50 13.53
C GLU A 82 -15.35 -12.30 13.30
N ASP A 83 -16.20 -11.97 14.28
CA ASP A 83 -17.00 -10.75 14.24
C ASP A 83 -16.14 -9.53 14.59
N TRP A 84 -15.12 -9.30 13.76
CA TRP A 84 -14.19 -8.20 13.89
C TRP A 84 -14.51 -7.14 12.83
N ARG A 85 -15.43 -6.23 13.16
CA ARG A 85 -15.80 -5.06 12.33
C ARG A 85 -14.91 -3.84 12.61
N GLY A 86 -13.68 -4.07 13.07
CA GLY A 86 -12.82 -3.04 13.66
C GLY A 86 -13.26 -2.64 15.07
N ARG A 87 -12.40 -1.90 15.77
CA ARG A 87 -12.73 -1.36 17.10
C ARG A 87 -13.52 -0.06 16.93
N THR A 88 -14.67 0.03 17.57
CA THR A 88 -15.45 1.28 17.67
C THR A 88 -15.01 2.07 18.89
N GLY A 89 -15.10 3.41 18.83
CA GLY A 89 -14.78 4.28 19.97
C GLY A 89 -13.31 4.29 20.40
N VAL A 90 -12.40 3.77 19.59
CA VAL A 90 -10.95 3.92 19.84
C VAL A 90 -10.56 5.37 19.62
N ALA A 91 -9.90 5.96 20.61
CA ALA A 91 -9.24 7.24 20.42
C ALA A 91 -8.26 7.11 19.25
N ARG A 92 -8.28 8.09 18.34
CA ARG A 92 -7.31 8.18 17.25
C ARG A 92 -5.92 8.07 17.88
N ILE A 93 -5.14 7.08 17.46
CA ILE A 93 -3.75 6.96 17.88
C ILE A 93 -3.01 8.13 17.25
N GLN A 94 -2.97 9.25 17.95
CA GLN A 94 -1.99 10.29 17.69
C GLN A 94 -0.71 9.77 18.32
N GLY A 95 0.20 9.27 17.48
CA GLY A 95 1.58 9.13 17.92
C GLY A 95 2.04 10.46 18.51
N LEU A 96 2.83 10.43 19.58
CA LEU A 96 3.48 11.63 20.09
C LEU A 96 4.19 12.30 18.92
N LYS A 97 3.73 13.51 18.55
CA LYS A 97 4.40 14.29 17.51
C LYS A 97 5.68 14.82 18.12
N GLU A 98 6.80 14.39 17.57
CA GLU A 98 8.09 14.95 17.94
C GLU A 98 8.10 16.43 17.52
N MET A 99 8.57 17.31 18.42
CA MET A 99 8.64 18.75 18.18
C MET A 99 10.10 19.16 18.04
N ILE A 100 10.40 19.95 17.00
CA ILE A 100 11.73 20.55 16.79
C ILE A 100 11.51 22.06 16.70
N ASP A 101 12.12 22.81 17.63
CA ASP A 101 12.04 24.28 17.67
C ASP A 101 10.60 24.82 17.63
N GLY A 102 9.65 24.11 18.26
CA GLY A 102 8.23 24.47 18.27
C GLY A 102 7.42 24.05 17.05
N LEU A 103 8.04 23.36 16.08
CA LEU A 103 7.38 22.81 14.88
C LEU A 103 7.18 21.30 15.00
N GLU A 104 6.08 20.79 14.45
CA GLU A 104 5.81 19.35 14.39
C GLU A 104 6.70 18.66 13.35
N LEU A 105 7.47 17.65 13.76
CA LEU A 105 8.26 16.84 12.84
C LEU A 105 7.34 15.90 12.04
N VAL A 106 7.27 16.13 10.73
CA VAL A 106 6.50 15.31 9.79
C VAL A 106 7.33 14.12 9.31
N LYS A 107 8.59 14.38 8.94
CA LYS A 107 9.49 13.36 8.37
C LYS A 107 10.95 13.76 8.57
N ARG A 108 11.81 12.76 8.83
CA ARG A 108 13.27 12.84 8.66
C ARG A 108 13.68 12.04 7.44
N GLU A 109 14.54 12.61 6.60
CA GLU A 109 15.06 11.97 5.42
C GLU A 109 16.57 12.15 5.35
N ARG A 110 17.31 11.05 5.36
CA ARG A 110 18.77 11.06 5.19
C ARG A 110 19.10 11.20 3.71
N LEU A 111 19.89 12.20 3.38
CA LEU A 111 20.33 12.49 2.02
C LEU A 111 21.60 11.68 1.68
N PRO A 112 21.88 11.43 0.39
CA PRO A 112 23.06 10.66 -0.03
C PRO A 112 24.41 11.27 0.38
N ASN A 113 24.45 12.58 0.65
CA ASN A 113 25.63 13.30 1.10
C ASN A 113 25.84 13.22 2.63
N GLY A 114 24.98 12.50 3.35
CA GLY A 114 25.07 12.32 4.81
C GLY A 114 24.24 13.32 5.61
N GLU A 115 23.76 14.40 5.02
CA GLU A 115 22.89 15.37 5.70
C GLU A 115 21.48 14.81 5.96
N VAL A 116 20.77 15.39 6.93
CA VAL A 116 19.38 15.05 7.24
C VAL A 116 18.46 16.21 6.88
N LYS A 117 17.45 15.91 6.06
CA LYS A 117 16.35 16.80 5.74
C LYS A 117 15.18 16.56 6.69
N LEU A 118 14.83 17.61 7.43
CA LEU A 118 13.67 17.67 8.31
C LEU A 118 12.51 18.31 7.53
N ILE A 119 11.35 17.65 7.52
CA ILE A 119 10.08 18.22 7.07
C ILE A 119 9.30 18.59 8.32
N LEU A 120 9.04 19.88 8.50
CA LEU A 120 8.46 20.45 9.70
C LEU A 120 7.13 21.12 9.37
N LYS A 121 6.15 21.02 10.27
CA LYS A 121 4.85 21.68 10.14
C LYS A 121 4.61 22.63 11.31
N ASP A 122 4.25 23.86 11.01
CA ASP A 122 3.77 24.80 12.01
C ASP A 122 2.35 24.38 12.47
N PRO A 123 2.13 24.09 13.76
CA PRO A 123 0.82 23.67 14.24
C PRO A 123 -0.23 24.81 14.27
N GLY A 124 0.21 26.06 14.35
CA GLY A 124 -0.65 27.24 14.38
C GLY A 124 -1.09 27.72 12.99
N THR A 125 -0.18 27.70 12.01
CA THR A 125 -0.47 28.15 10.64
C THR A 125 -0.75 27.01 9.66
N GLY A 126 -0.26 25.80 9.95
CA GLY A 126 -0.30 24.65 9.06
C GLY A 126 0.78 24.66 7.98
N GLU A 127 1.65 25.68 7.93
CA GLU A 127 2.73 25.80 6.96
C GLU A 127 3.74 24.66 7.08
N VAL A 128 4.18 24.12 5.94
CA VAL A 128 5.17 23.05 5.89
C VAL A 128 6.49 23.59 5.36
N THR A 129 7.55 23.48 6.16
CA THR A 129 8.90 23.95 5.84
C THR A 129 9.90 22.79 5.82
N GLN A 130 11.04 23.02 5.19
CA GLN A 130 12.12 22.04 5.06
C GLN A 130 13.42 22.63 5.60
N ARG A 131 14.14 21.89 6.44
CA ARG A 131 15.45 22.28 6.98
C ARG A 131 16.46 21.16 6.76
N VAL A 132 17.66 21.49 6.31
CA VAL A 132 18.77 20.54 6.20
C VAL A 132 19.70 20.76 7.38
N VAL A 133 20.10 19.69 8.04
CA VAL A 133 21.03 19.67 9.17
C VAL A 133 22.09 18.59 8.93
N GLU A 134 23.28 18.76 9.51
CA GLU A 134 24.26 17.68 9.57
C GLU A 134 23.78 16.60 10.57
N ASP A 135 24.11 15.34 10.30
CA ASP A 135 23.79 14.22 11.18
C ASP A 135 24.86 14.15 12.29
N ASP A 136 24.46 14.45 13.54
CA ASP A 136 25.31 14.31 14.74
C ASP A 136 25.58 12.83 15.09
#